data_AF-A0A5N4E7V3-F1
#
_entry.id   AF-A0A5N4E7V3-F1
#
_cell.length_a   1.000
_cell.length_b   1.000
_cell.length_c   1.000
_cell.angle_alpha   90.00
_cell.angle_beta   90.00
_cell.angle_gamma   90.00
#
_symmetry.space_group_name_H-M   'P 1'
#
loop_
_entity.id
_entity.type
_entity.pdbx_description
1 polymer ?
#
loop_
_entity_poly.entity_id
_entity_poly.type
_entity_poly.pdbx_seq_one_letter_code
_entity_poly.pdbx_strand_id
1 'polypeptide(L)'
;FRTSGNLIITREIDVAKNQSFWFINKKSTTQKVVEEQVAALNIQVGNLCQFLPQDKVGEFAKLSKIELLEATEKSVGPPEMHRYHCDLKNFREKEKQLETSCKEKTEYLEKMIQRNERYKQDVERFYERKRHLDLIEMLEAKRPWVEYENVRQEYEEVKLARDRVKEEVRKLKEGQIPMTHRIEEIERQRYNLEARIKEKAIDIKETSQKCKQKQDIIERKDKQVRSYVEIFVMLICPNLCSVRGTKIWKYSHCREANWEKLLKTIHIHVL
;
A
#
# COMPACT_ATOMS: atom_id res chain seq x y z
N PHE A 1 86.21 47.72 -33.72
CA PHE A 1 87.34 48.66 -33.75
C PHE A 1 88.55 47.96 -34.35
N ARG A 2 88.89 48.20 -35.62
CA ARG A 2 90.14 47.71 -36.22
C ARG A 2 91.21 48.79 -36.01
N THR A 3 92.22 48.51 -35.21
CA THR A 3 93.48 49.25 -35.27
C THR A 3 94.04 49.01 -36.68
N SER A 4 94.26 50.08 -37.43
CA SER A 4 94.60 50.08 -38.85
C SER A 4 95.97 49.43 -39.12
N GLY A 5 95.98 48.10 -39.29
CA GLY A 5 97.15 47.30 -39.67
C GLY A 5 96.80 45.82 -39.88
N ASN A 6 97.62 45.11 -40.66
CA ASN A 6 97.49 43.65 -40.84
C ASN A 6 97.78 42.91 -39.53
N LEU A 7 97.00 41.87 -39.23
CA LEU A 7 97.27 40.99 -38.09
C LEU A 7 98.46 40.09 -38.42
N ILE A 8 99.60 40.30 -37.76
CA ILE A 8 100.80 39.46 -37.94
C ILE A 8 100.84 38.42 -36.83
N ILE A 9 100.67 37.15 -37.21
CA ILE A 9 100.76 35.99 -36.32
C ILE A 9 102.10 35.31 -36.59
N THR A 10 102.93 35.18 -35.55
CA THR A 10 104.21 34.46 -35.62
C THR A 10 104.18 33.28 -34.64
N ARG A 11 104.55 32.10 -35.12
CA ARG A 11 104.76 30.91 -34.30
C ARG A 11 106.23 30.54 -34.36
N GLU A 12 106.89 30.51 -33.21
CA GLU A 12 108.25 30.00 -33.07
C GLU A 12 108.21 28.62 -32.44
N ILE A 13 108.90 27.66 -33.05
CA ILE A 13 108.95 26.28 -32.58
C ILE A 13 110.39 25.98 -32.17
N ASP A 14 110.59 25.77 -30.88
CA ASP A 14 111.86 25.32 -30.32
C ASP A 14 111.83 23.78 -30.28
N VAL A 15 112.51 23.17 -31.25
CA VAL A 15 112.59 21.70 -31.38
C VAL A 15 113.37 21.07 -30.24
N ALA A 16 114.39 21.75 -29.71
CA ALA A 16 115.24 21.23 -28.63
C ALA A 16 114.48 21.16 -27.30
N LYS A 17 113.57 22.11 -27.06
CA LYS A 17 112.71 22.15 -25.85
C LYS A 17 111.31 21.58 -26.07
N ASN A 18 110.97 21.18 -27.29
CA ASN A 18 109.64 20.75 -27.71
C ASN A 18 108.54 21.75 -27.28
N GLN A 19 108.81 23.05 -27.44
CA GLN A 19 107.89 24.13 -27.04
C GLN A 19 107.55 25.02 -28.24
N SER A 20 106.33 25.56 -28.23
CA SER A 20 105.90 26.54 -29.23
C SER A 20 105.51 27.86 -28.57
N PHE A 21 106.10 28.94 -29.07
CA PHE A 21 105.80 30.30 -28.65
C PHE A 21 104.94 31.00 -29.71
N TRP A 22 103.92 31.73 -29.27
CA TRP A 22 102.99 32.42 -30.14
C TRP A 22 103.11 33.92 -29.92
N PHE A 23 103.10 34.68 -31.02
CA PHE A 23 103.17 36.13 -30.98
C PHE A 23 102.11 36.74 -31.90
N ILE A 24 101.41 37.76 -31.41
CA ILE A 24 100.53 38.61 -32.22
C ILE A 24 101.12 40.01 -32.23
N ASN A 25 101.42 40.55 -33.41
CA ASN A 25 102.03 41.87 -33.57
C ASN A 25 103.29 42.03 -32.69
N LYS A 26 104.16 41.00 -32.67
CA LYS A 26 105.40 40.89 -31.88
C LYS A 26 105.21 40.84 -30.35
N LYS A 27 103.98 40.72 -29.85
CA LYS A 27 103.70 40.51 -28.42
C LYS A 27 103.43 39.04 -28.14
N SER A 28 104.09 38.47 -27.13
CA SER A 28 103.88 37.09 -26.70
C SER A 28 102.44 36.87 -26.25
N THR A 29 101.85 35.76 -26.69
CA THR A 29 100.46 35.40 -26.40
C THR A 29 100.31 33.87 -26.32
N THR A 30 99.09 33.42 -26.03
CA THR A 30 98.73 32.00 -26.02
C THR A 30 98.04 31.60 -27.32
N GLN A 31 98.06 30.30 -27.64
CA GLN A 31 97.35 29.74 -28.79
C GLN A 31 95.85 30.09 -28.79
N LYS A 32 95.19 30.04 -27.63
CA LYS A 32 93.75 30.36 -27.51
C LYS A 32 93.43 31.76 -28.00
N VAL A 33 94.26 32.74 -27.63
CA VAL A 33 94.07 34.14 -28.08
C VAL A 33 94.31 34.27 -29.59
N VAL A 34 95.25 33.49 -30.16
CA VAL A 34 95.43 33.42 -31.62
C VAL A 34 94.17 32.84 -32.28
N GLU A 35 93.64 31.74 -31.77
CA GLU A 35 92.42 31.11 -32.29
C GLU A 35 91.21 32.05 -32.23
N GLU A 36 91.03 32.79 -31.14
CA GLU A 36 89.97 33.79 -31.00
C GLU A 36 90.09 34.93 -32.02
N GLN A 37 91.31 35.43 -32.26
CA GLN A 37 91.56 36.49 -33.25
C GLN A 37 91.35 35.99 -34.69
N VAL A 38 91.75 34.74 -34.97
CA VAL A 38 91.52 34.08 -36.27
C VAL A 38 90.03 33.82 -36.50
N ALA A 39 89.31 33.35 -35.47
CA ALA A 39 87.87 33.17 -35.52
C ALA A 39 87.11 34.50 -35.70
N ALA A 40 87.59 35.59 -35.09
CA ALA A 40 87.03 36.94 -35.29
C ALA A 40 87.19 37.47 -36.73
N LEU A 41 88.10 36.88 -37.51
CA LEU A 41 88.25 37.15 -38.95
C LEU A 41 87.42 36.19 -39.83
N ASN A 42 86.54 35.37 -39.22
CA ASN A 42 85.77 34.31 -39.87
C ASN A 42 86.67 33.26 -40.57
N ILE A 43 87.83 32.97 -39.99
CA ILE A 43 88.72 31.91 -40.46
C ILE A 43 88.60 30.73 -39.48
N GLN A 44 88.11 29.59 -39.96
CA GLN A 44 87.93 28.36 -39.20
C GLN A 44 88.93 27.31 -39.65
N VAL A 45 90.08 27.26 -38.96
CA VAL A 45 91.19 26.34 -39.30
C VAL A 45 90.78 24.86 -39.22
N GLY A 46 89.79 24.53 -38.38
CA GLY A 46 89.27 23.16 -38.23
C GLY A 46 88.15 22.77 -39.20
N ASN A 47 87.64 23.70 -40.03
CA ASN A 47 86.54 23.40 -40.94
C ASN A 47 87.05 22.85 -42.27
N LEU A 48 86.68 21.61 -42.58
CA LEU A 48 87.07 20.90 -43.81
C LEU A 48 86.63 21.63 -45.09
N CYS A 49 85.57 22.44 -45.03
CA CYS A 49 85.09 23.18 -46.20
C CYS A 49 85.96 24.40 -46.54
N GLN A 50 86.70 24.94 -45.57
CA GLN A 50 87.60 26.10 -45.77
C GLN A 50 89.05 25.67 -45.99
N PHE A 51 89.46 24.58 -45.34
CA PHE A 51 90.77 23.97 -45.51
C PHE A 51 90.60 22.50 -45.84
N LEU A 52 91.13 22.06 -46.98
CA LEU A 52 91.12 20.67 -47.43
C LEU A 52 92.54 20.09 -47.32
N PRO A 53 92.88 19.41 -46.22
CA PRO A 53 94.15 18.70 -46.10
C PRO A 53 94.17 17.52 -47.08
N GLN A 54 95.32 17.30 -47.72
CA GLN A 54 95.48 16.21 -48.69
C GLN A 54 95.16 14.83 -48.07
N ASP A 55 95.52 14.63 -46.80
CA ASP A 55 95.26 13.39 -46.05
C ASP A 55 93.80 13.24 -45.59
N LYS A 56 93.03 14.34 -45.54
CA LYS A 56 91.64 14.37 -45.07
C LYS A 56 90.62 14.58 -46.20
N VAL A 57 91.06 14.61 -47.45
CA VAL A 57 90.17 14.74 -48.62
C VAL A 57 89.15 13.60 -48.70
N GLY A 58 89.51 12.40 -48.23
CA GLY A 58 88.61 11.26 -48.13
C GLY A 58 87.55 11.38 -47.02
N GLU A 59 87.81 12.14 -45.96
CA GLU A 59 86.83 12.40 -44.90
C GLU A 59 85.72 13.33 -45.38
N PHE A 60 86.05 14.29 -46.24
CA PHE A 60 85.06 15.18 -46.88
C PHE A 60 84.01 14.39 -47.68
N ALA A 61 84.44 13.37 -48.43
CA ALA A 61 83.54 12.52 -49.20
C ALA A 61 82.65 11.61 -48.32
N LYS A 62 83.01 11.40 -47.06
CA LYS A 62 82.24 10.59 -46.09
C LYS A 62 81.18 11.40 -45.33
N LEU A 63 81.25 12.73 -45.35
CA LEU A 63 80.28 13.59 -44.67
C LEU A 63 78.89 13.41 -45.28
N SER A 64 77.87 13.35 -44.43
CA SER A 64 76.49 13.35 -44.89
C SER A 64 76.12 14.72 -45.49
N LYS A 65 75.08 14.76 -46.33
CA LYS A 65 74.58 16.02 -46.93
C LYS A 65 74.20 17.06 -45.86
N ILE A 66 73.77 16.61 -44.68
CA ILE A 66 73.36 17.48 -43.56
C ILE A 66 74.61 18.08 -42.89
N GLU A 67 75.61 17.26 -42.60
CA GLU A 67 76.87 17.73 -42.02
C GLU A 67 77.63 18.65 -42.98
N LEU A 68 77.58 18.35 -44.28
CA LEU A 68 78.14 19.20 -45.31
C LEU A 68 77.47 20.58 -45.32
N LEU A 69 76.14 20.62 -45.25
CA LEU A 69 75.38 21.88 -45.16
C LEU A 69 75.79 22.68 -43.91
N GLU A 70 75.87 22.05 -42.74
CA GLU A 70 76.29 22.73 -41.51
C GLU A 70 77.73 23.24 -41.57
N ALA A 71 78.64 22.46 -42.17
CA ALA A 71 80.03 22.86 -42.37
C ALA A 71 80.14 24.05 -43.34
N THR A 72 79.34 24.06 -44.41
CA THR A 72 79.24 25.16 -45.37
C THR A 72 78.64 26.42 -44.74
N GLU A 73 77.56 26.30 -43.97
CA GLU A 73 76.94 27.42 -43.23
C GLU A 73 77.93 28.07 -42.27
N LYS A 74 78.75 27.26 -41.57
CA LYS A 74 79.79 27.75 -40.66
C LYS A 74 80.96 28.42 -41.38
N SER A 75 81.34 27.93 -42.57
CA SER A 75 82.51 28.42 -43.32
C SER A 75 82.21 29.66 -44.16
N VAL A 76 81.10 29.63 -44.90
CA VAL A 76 80.79 30.60 -45.97
C VAL A 76 79.66 31.52 -45.55
N GLY A 77 78.77 31.05 -44.68
CA GLY A 77 77.63 31.82 -44.20
C GLY A 77 78.00 32.91 -43.20
N PRO A 78 77.17 33.94 -43.05
CA PRO A 78 77.24 34.85 -41.91
C PRO A 78 77.18 34.07 -40.58
N PRO A 79 77.84 34.55 -39.50
CA PRO A 79 77.85 33.87 -38.20
C PRO A 79 76.45 33.54 -37.66
N GLU A 80 75.44 34.35 -38.01
CA GLU A 80 74.06 34.19 -37.58
C GLU A 80 73.32 33.05 -38.32
N MET A 81 73.76 32.68 -39.53
CA MET A 81 73.07 31.69 -40.38
C MET A 81 73.00 30.31 -39.70
N HIS A 82 74.13 29.80 -39.23
CA HIS A 82 74.17 28.53 -38.53
C HIS A 82 73.36 28.58 -37.21
N ARG A 83 73.42 29.73 -36.50
CA ARG A 83 72.62 29.93 -35.28
C ARG A 83 71.13 29.83 -35.57
N TYR A 84 70.65 30.53 -36.60
CA TYR A 84 69.24 30.49 -37.00
C TYR A 84 68.79 29.09 -37.43
N HIS A 85 69.65 28.35 -38.14
CA HIS A 85 69.35 26.97 -38.50
C HIS A 85 69.20 26.07 -37.26
N CYS A 86 70.09 26.20 -36.28
CA CYS A 86 69.98 25.50 -35.00
C CYS A 86 68.71 25.89 -34.23
N ASP A 87 68.38 27.19 -34.18
CA ASP A 87 67.16 27.70 -33.54
C ASP A 87 65.90 27.13 -34.21
N LEU A 88 65.87 27.06 -35.55
CA LEU A 88 64.75 26.48 -36.30
C LEU A 88 64.55 24.99 -35.99
N LYS A 89 65.65 24.20 -35.91
CA LYS A 89 65.56 22.79 -35.49
C LYS A 89 64.95 22.67 -34.09
N ASN A 90 65.42 23.50 -33.15
CA ASN A 90 64.91 23.54 -31.79
C ASN A 90 63.44 23.95 -31.72
N PHE A 91 63.02 24.94 -32.52
CA PHE A 91 61.61 25.35 -32.60
C PHE A 91 60.73 24.23 -33.16
N ARG A 92 61.19 23.53 -34.20
CA ARG A 92 60.44 22.40 -34.77
C ARG A 92 60.28 21.25 -33.78
N GLU A 93 61.30 20.97 -32.99
CA GLU A 93 61.23 19.95 -31.95
C GLU A 93 60.24 20.34 -30.84
N LYS A 94 60.31 21.59 -30.36
CA LYS A 94 59.36 22.12 -29.36
C LYS A 94 57.93 22.11 -29.87
N GLU A 95 57.71 22.53 -31.12
CA GLU A 95 56.40 22.50 -31.77
C GLU A 95 55.83 21.08 -31.77
N LYS A 96 56.61 20.09 -32.18
CA LYS A 96 56.19 18.68 -32.21
C LYS A 96 55.85 18.14 -30.81
N GLN A 97 56.63 18.50 -29.80
CA GLN A 97 56.35 18.13 -28.41
C GLN A 97 55.04 18.75 -27.91
N LEU A 98 54.83 20.04 -28.18
CA LEU A 98 53.60 20.75 -27.82
C LEU A 98 52.38 20.19 -28.55
N GLU A 99 52.51 19.87 -29.84
CA GLU A 99 51.43 19.27 -30.63
C GLU A 99 51.00 17.91 -30.05
N THR A 100 51.99 17.08 -29.66
CA THR A 100 51.73 15.77 -29.04
C THR A 100 51.03 15.96 -27.69
N SER A 101 51.55 16.85 -26.83
CA SER A 101 50.93 17.14 -25.54
C SER A 101 49.52 17.72 -25.67
N CYS A 102 49.26 18.53 -26.69
CA CYS A 102 47.94 19.08 -26.97
C CYS A 102 46.95 17.98 -27.36
N LYS A 103 47.35 17.06 -28.25
CA LYS A 103 46.54 15.89 -28.64
C LYS A 103 46.20 15.02 -27.43
N GLU A 104 47.20 14.65 -26.63
CA GLU A 104 47.01 13.85 -25.42
C GLU A 104 46.04 14.50 -24.42
N LYS A 105 46.20 15.80 -24.16
CA LYS A 105 45.31 16.55 -23.27
C LYS A 105 43.89 16.65 -23.82
N THR A 106 43.75 16.81 -25.13
CA THR A 106 42.43 16.88 -25.79
C THR A 106 41.71 15.53 -25.69
N GLU A 107 42.39 14.43 -25.98
CA GLU A 107 41.83 13.08 -25.82
C GLU A 107 41.47 12.77 -24.36
N TYR A 108 42.32 13.20 -23.41
CA TYR A 108 42.04 13.04 -21.99
C TYR A 108 40.81 13.85 -21.56
N LEU A 109 40.69 15.09 -22.02
CA LEU A 109 39.54 15.95 -21.75
C LEU A 109 38.25 15.29 -22.26
N GLU A 110 38.26 14.77 -23.47
CA GLU A 110 37.10 14.10 -24.07
C GLU A 110 36.67 12.86 -23.26
N LYS A 111 37.64 12.04 -22.82
CA LYS A 111 37.38 10.91 -21.90
C LYS A 111 36.74 11.38 -20.59
N MET A 112 37.20 12.50 -20.03
CA MET A 112 36.64 13.06 -18.80
C MET A 112 35.23 13.63 -18.99
N ILE A 113 34.95 14.26 -20.13
CA ILE A 113 33.61 14.74 -20.48
C ILE A 113 32.65 13.55 -20.58
N GLN A 114 33.02 12.49 -21.31
CA GLN A 114 32.19 11.28 -21.42
C GLN A 114 31.97 10.56 -20.08
N ARG A 115 32.96 10.60 -19.18
CA ARG A 115 32.82 10.06 -17.82
C ARG A 115 31.86 10.91 -16.98
N ASN A 116 31.97 12.24 -17.06
CA ASN A 116 31.08 13.15 -16.36
C ASN A 116 29.63 12.98 -16.83
N GLU A 117 29.41 12.85 -18.14
CA GLU A 117 28.07 12.66 -18.68
C GLU A 117 27.41 11.36 -18.19
N ARG A 118 28.18 10.26 -18.09
CA ARG A 118 27.70 9.02 -17.45
C ARG A 118 27.32 9.24 -15.98
N TYR A 119 28.15 9.96 -15.22
CA TYR A 119 27.84 10.25 -13.83
C TYR A 119 26.62 11.14 -13.65
N LYS A 120 26.35 12.08 -14.55
CA LYS A 120 25.10 12.86 -14.50
C LYS A 120 23.87 11.95 -14.60
N GLN A 121 23.90 10.98 -15.52
CA GLN A 121 22.80 10.02 -15.67
C GLN A 121 22.61 9.17 -14.40
N ASP A 122 23.70 8.71 -13.78
CA ASP A 122 23.64 7.94 -12.54
C ASP A 122 23.08 8.77 -11.38
N VAL A 123 23.48 10.04 -11.29
CA VAL A 123 22.98 10.99 -10.28
C VAL A 123 21.48 11.27 -10.49
N GLU A 124 21.04 11.46 -11.73
CA GLU A 124 19.63 11.68 -12.04
C GLU A 124 18.78 10.46 -11.66
N ARG A 125 19.22 9.25 -12.03
CA ARG A 125 18.59 7.99 -11.63
C ARG A 125 18.51 7.83 -10.11
N PHE A 126 19.55 8.25 -9.39
CA PHE A 126 19.55 8.24 -7.93
C PHE A 126 18.45 9.14 -7.36
N TYR A 127 18.31 10.36 -7.87
CA TYR A 127 17.29 11.30 -7.40
C TYR A 127 15.87 10.86 -7.78
N GLU A 128 15.66 10.31 -8.98
CA GLU A 128 14.38 9.70 -9.36
C GLU A 128 13.99 8.56 -8.43
N ARG A 129 14.92 7.63 -8.18
CA ARG A 129 14.71 6.53 -7.24
C ARG A 129 14.38 7.05 -5.85
N LYS A 130 15.10 8.07 -5.37
CA LYS A 130 14.84 8.68 -4.07
C LYS A 130 13.44 9.27 -3.99
N ARG A 131 13.01 10.04 -4.99
CA ARG A 131 11.65 10.60 -5.07
C ARG A 131 10.57 9.51 -5.04
N HIS A 132 10.79 8.41 -5.75
CA HIS A 132 9.86 7.28 -5.74
C HIS A 132 9.80 6.60 -4.37
N LEU A 133 10.93 6.43 -3.69
CA LEU A 133 10.97 5.88 -2.34
C LEU A 133 10.27 6.80 -1.34
N ASP A 134 10.52 8.11 -1.38
CA ASP A 134 9.85 9.09 -0.52
C ASP A 134 8.33 9.08 -0.74
N LEU A 135 7.89 8.91 -2.00
CA LEU A 135 6.46 8.78 -2.33
C LEU A 135 5.89 7.46 -1.81
N ILE A 136 6.61 6.35 -1.95
CA ILE A 136 6.18 5.04 -1.41
C ILE A 136 6.00 5.13 0.09
N GLU A 137 6.98 5.68 0.82
CA GLU A 137 6.92 5.84 2.27
C GLU A 137 5.70 6.68 2.70
N MET A 138 5.44 7.78 2.00
CA MET A 138 4.27 8.62 2.25
C MET A 138 2.94 7.87 1.98
N LEU A 139 2.87 7.09 0.90
CA LEU A 139 1.69 6.29 0.57
C LEU A 139 1.47 5.13 1.55
N GLU A 140 2.55 4.48 1.99
CA GLU A 140 2.51 3.44 3.03
C GLU A 140 1.98 4.00 4.35
N ALA A 141 2.43 5.21 4.73
CA ALA A 141 1.88 5.90 5.90
C ALA A 141 0.41 6.29 5.71
N LYS A 142 -0.02 6.63 4.49
CA LYS A 142 -1.41 7.02 4.19
C LYS A 142 -2.36 5.82 4.10
N ARG A 143 -1.87 4.65 3.70
CA ARG A 143 -2.67 3.43 3.54
C ARG A 143 -3.57 3.08 4.75
N PRO A 144 -3.07 2.99 6.00
CA PRO A 144 -3.91 2.66 7.15
C PRO A 144 -4.97 3.73 7.43
N TRP A 145 -4.73 5.00 7.09
CA TRP A 145 -5.73 6.06 7.22
C TRP A 145 -6.90 5.85 6.27
N VAL A 146 -6.62 5.42 5.04
CA VAL A 146 -7.67 5.11 4.05
C VAL A 146 -8.46 3.87 4.49
N GLU A 147 -7.77 2.82 4.93
CA GLU A 147 -8.42 1.61 5.47
C GLU A 147 -9.30 1.95 6.68
N TYR A 148 -8.81 2.76 7.62
CA TYR A 148 -9.60 3.25 8.76
C TYR A 148 -10.81 4.07 8.32
N GLU A 149 -10.63 5.04 7.42
CA GLU A 149 -11.72 5.93 7.01
C GLU A 149 -12.83 5.17 6.27
N ASN A 150 -12.48 4.17 5.45
CA ASN A 150 -13.46 3.29 4.81
C ASN A 150 -14.30 2.53 5.86
N VAL A 151 -13.65 1.86 6.82
CA VAL A 151 -14.35 1.11 7.88
C VAL A 151 -15.17 2.05 8.77
N ARG A 152 -14.66 3.26 9.02
CA ARG A 152 -15.38 4.28 9.80
C ARG A 152 -16.66 4.74 9.09
N GLN A 153 -16.61 4.93 7.77
CA GLN A 153 -17.79 5.28 6.99
C GLN A 153 -18.85 4.17 7.06
N GLU A 154 -18.45 2.91 6.82
CA GLU A 154 -19.33 1.75 6.95
C GLU A 154 -19.92 1.64 8.37
N TYR A 155 -19.10 1.83 9.40
CA TYR A 155 -19.54 1.83 10.79
C TYR A 155 -20.59 2.92 11.05
N GLU A 156 -20.38 4.14 10.55
CA GLU A 156 -21.31 5.25 10.79
C GLU A 156 -22.64 5.01 10.08
N GLU A 157 -22.64 4.44 8.87
CA GLU A 157 -23.86 4.02 8.16
C GLU A 157 -24.65 2.98 8.95
N VAL A 158 -23.98 1.90 9.42
CA VAL A 158 -24.61 0.84 10.20
C VAL A 158 -25.10 1.36 11.56
N LYS A 159 -24.33 2.25 12.20
CA LYS A 159 -24.71 2.92 13.44
C LYS A 159 -25.98 3.74 13.27
N LEU A 160 -26.09 4.54 12.20
CA LEU A 160 -27.30 5.30 11.90
C LEU A 160 -28.50 4.39 11.62
N ALA A 161 -28.32 3.26 10.93
CA ALA A 161 -29.39 2.28 10.69
C ALA A 161 -29.84 1.61 12.01
N ARG A 162 -28.88 1.17 12.83
CA ARG A 162 -29.14 0.59 14.16
C ARG A 162 -29.90 1.58 15.05
N ASP A 163 -29.46 2.83 15.10
CA ASP A 163 -30.07 3.84 15.98
C ASP A 163 -31.51 4.17 15.54
N ARG A 164 -31.80 4.16 14.23
CA ARG A 164 -33.17 4.25 13.69
C ARG A 164 -34.05 3.08 14.14
N VAL A 165 -33.60 1.85 13.93
CA VAL A 165 -34.39 0.65 14.33
C VAL A 165 -34.55 0.58 15.85
N LYS A 166 -33.51 0.95 16.62
CA LYS A 166 -33.58 1.01 18.09
C LYS A 166 -34.67 1.98 18.55
N GLU A 167 -34.78 3.12 17.89
CA GLU A 167 -35.82 4.11 18.17
C GLU A 167 -37.22 3.60 17.81
N GLU A 168 -37.38 2.93 16.68
CA GLU A 168 -38.65 2.29 16.30
C GLU A 168 -39.07 1.21 17.30
N VAL A 169 -38.14 0.34 17.70
CA VAL A 169 -38.39 -0.69 18.73
C VAL A 169 -38.78 -0.05 20.05
N ARG A 170 -38.13 1.06 20.45
CA ARG A 170 -38.49 1.80 21.66
C ARG A 170 -39.95 2.27 21.60
N LYS A 171 -40.35 2.93 20.50
CA LYS A 171 -41.73 3.40 20.29
C LYS A 171 -42.75 2.26 20.29
N LEU A 172 -42.43 1.14 19.62
CA LEU A 172 -43.30 -0.04 19.60
C LEU A 172 -43.45 -0.66 20.98
N LYS A 173 -42.37 -0.75 21.77
CA LYS A 173 -42.42 -1.22 23.16
C LYS A 173 -43.26 -0.29 24.03
N GLU A 174 -43.06 1.02 23.91
CA GLU A 174 -43.88 2.03 24.61
C GLU A 174 -45.37 1.88 24.27
N GLY A 175 -45.70 1.64 22.98
CA GLY A 175 -47.07 1.36 22.54
C GLY A 175 -47.62 -0.01 22.96
N GLN A 176 -46.75 -1.00 23.17
CA GLN A 176 -47.13 -2.33 23.64
C GLN A 176 -47.52 -2.32 25.12
N ILE A 177 -46.90 -1.48 25.96
CA ILE A 177 -47.14 -1.43 27.41
C ILE A 177 -48.64 -1.30 27.76
N PRO A 178 -49.42 -0.35 27.19
CA PRO A 178 -50.85 -0.27 27.42
C PRO A 178 -51.63 -1.54 27.01
N MET A 179 -51.25 -2.17 25.90
CA MET A 179 -51.88 -3.42 25.45
C MET A 179 -51.59 -4.57 26.40
N THR A 180 -50.35 -4.70 26.89
CA THR A 180 -49.98 -5.72 27.88
C THR A 180 -50.78 -5.54 29.16
N HIS A 181 -50.87 -4.32 29.69
CA HIS A 181 -51.71 -4.04 30.87
C HIS A 181 -53.19 -4.36 30.62
N ARG A 182 -53.70 -4.12 29.40
CA ARG A 182 -55.07 -4.48 29.04
C ARG A 182 -55.28 -5.99 28.99
N ILE A 183 -54.32 -6.75 28.49
CA ILE A 183 -54.35 -8.22 28.47
C ILE A 183 -54.35 -8.74 29.91
N GLU A 184 -53.43 -8.28 30.77
CA GLU A 184 -53.37 -8.66 32.18
C GLU A 184 -54.70 -8.38 32.90
N GLU A 185 -55.35 -7.25 32.60
CA GLU A 185 -56.66 -6.91 33.15
C GLU A 185 -57.75 -7.87 32.67
N ILE A 186 -57.78 -8.19 31.38
CA ILE A 186 -58.72 -9.16 30.81
C ILE A 186 -58.48 -10.56 31.40
N GLU A 187 -57.22 -10.96 31.60
CA GLU A 187 -56.87 -12.24 32.22
C GLU A 187 -57.33 -12.31 33.68
N ARG A 188 -57.15 -11.23 34.45
CA ARG A 188 -57.70 -11.13 35.82
C ARG A 188 -59.22 -11.27 35.81
N GLN A 189 -59.91 -10.59 34.89
CA GLN A 189 -61.35 -10.69 34.73
C GLN A 189 -61.77 -12.12 34.35
N ARG A 190 -61.04 -12.77 33.44
CA ARG A 190 -61.29 -14.16 33.03
C ARG A 190 -61.13 -15.11 34.21
N TYR A 191 -60.07 -14.98 35.00
CA TYR A 191 -59.83 -15.79 36.20
C TYR A 191 -60.97 -15.61 37.23
N ASN A 192 -61.40 -14.37 37.47
CA ASN A 192 -62.52 -14.08 38.36
C ASN A 192 -63.83 -14.70 37.86
N LEU A 193 -64.10 -14.64 36.56
CA LEU A 193 -65.28 -15.27 35.95
C LEU A 193 -65.22 -16.79 36.03
N GLU A 194 -64.06 -17.41 35.75
CA GLU A 194 -63.85 -18.85 35.91
C GLU A 194 -64.09 -19.30 37.35
N ALA A 195 -63.61 -18.53 38.35
CA ALA A 195 -63.88 -18.79 39.76
C ALA A 195 -65.37 -18.72 40.09
N ARG A 196 -66.08 -17.69 39.60
CA ARG A 196 -67.54 -17.55 39.76
C ARG A 196 -68.32 -18.66 39.07
N ILE A 197 -67.88 -19.13 37.89
CA ILE A 197 -68.49 -20.26 37.20
C ILE A 197 -68.31 -21.54 38.02
N LYS A 198 -67.12 -21.77 38.61
CA LYS A 198 -66.86 -22.92 39.50
C LYS A 198 -67.76 -22.87 40.74
N GLU A 199 -67.87 -21.71 41.38
CA GLU A 199 -68.79 -21.49 42.52
C GLU A 199 -70.24 -21.78 42.13
N LYS A 200 -70.72 -21.20 41.02
CA LYS A 200 -72.07 -21.46 40.52
C LYS A 200 -72.29 -22.92 40.12
N ALA A 201 -71.28 -23.62 39.61
CA ALA A 201 -71.36 -25.04 39.32
C ALA A 201 -71.50 -25.89 40.60
N ILE A 202 -70.88 -25.47 41.71
CA ILE A 202 -71.07 -26.07 43.03
C ILE A 202 -72.51 -25.80 43.51
N ASP A 203 -72.98 -24.55 43.46
CA ASP A 203 -74.36 -24.18 43.80
C ASP A 203 -75.39 -24.99 42.99
N ILE A 204 -75.15 -25.17 41.68
CA ILE A 204 -76.01 -25.97 40.78
C ILE A 204 -75.98 -27.45 41.18
N LYS A 205 -74.81 -28.01 41.53
CA LYS A 205 -74.73 -29.40 42.02
C LYS A 205 -75.50 -29.57 43.32
N GLU A 206 -75.35 -28.66 44.27
CA GLU A 206 -76.08 -28.70 45.54
C GLU A 206 -77.59 -28.56 45.36
N THR A 207 -78.03 -27.61 44.52
CA THR A 207 -79.46 -27.43 44.21
C THR A 207 -80.02 -28.60 43.43
N SER A 208 -79.28 -29.16 42.46
CA SER A 208 -79.64 -30.40 41.77
C SER A 208 -79.79 -31.57 42.74
N GLN A 209 -78.89 -31.70 43.73
CA GLN A 209 -78.96 -32.75 44.74
C GLN A 209 -80.15 -32.56 45.69
N LYS A 210 -80.44 -31.33 46.11
CA LYS A 210 -81.67 -30.98 46.85
C LYS A 210 -82.94 -31.29 46.04
N CYS A 211 -82.94 -31.01 44.73
CA CYS A 211 -84.04 -31.35 43.84
C CYS A 211 -84.21 -32.88 43.71
N LYS A 212 -83.13 -33.64 43.56
CA LYS A 212 -83.18 -35.12 43.57
C LYS A 212 -83.74 -35.67 44.88
N GLN A 213 -83.29 -35.16 46.02
CA GLN A 213 -83.84 -35.55 47.33
C GLN A 213 -85.35 -35.26 47.43
N LYS A 214 -85.80 -34.10 46.93
CA LYS A 214 -87.23 -33.78 46.87
C LYS A 214 -87.99 -34.69 45.89
N GLN A 215 -87.41 -35.02 44.74
CA GLN A 215 -87.96 -35.96 43.76
C GLN A 215 -88.14 -37.36 44.39
N ASP A 216 -87.14 -37.87 45.11
CA ASP A 216 -87.20 -39.16 45.80
C ASP A 216 -88.27 -39.17 46.90
N ILE A 217 -88.46 -38.05 47.61
CA ILE A 217 -89.54 -37.90 48.59
C ILE A 217 -90.91 -37.93 47.90
N ILE A 218 -91.04 -37.26 46.75
CA ILE A 218 -92.27 -37.29 45.95
C ILE A 218 -92.54 -38.73 45.49
N GLU A 219 -91.56 -39.45 44.95
CA GLU A 219 -91.72 -40.85 44.53
C GLU A 219 -92.09 -41.79 45.69
N ARG A 220 -91.52 -41.58 46.88
CA ARG A 220 -91.93 -42.34 48.08
C ARG A 220 -93.37 -42.04 48.48
N LYS A 221 -93.79 -40.77 48.44
CA LYS A 221 -95.18 -40.39 48.69
C LYS A 221 -96.11 -40.95 47.62
N ASP A 222 -95.70 -40.96 46.35
CA ASP A 222 -96.47 -41.55 45.24
C ASP A 222 -96.61 -43.07 45.41
N LYS A 223 -95.56 -43.76 45.87
CA LYS A 223 -95.63 -45.19 46.27
C LYS A 223 -96.54 -45.41 47.47
N GLN A 224 -96.51 -44.54 48.49
CA GLN A 224 -97.45 -44.61 49.61
C GLN A 224 -98.90 -44.43 49.14
N VAL A 225 -99.16 -43.45 48.27
CA VAL A 225 -100.48 -43.26 47.65
C VAL A 225 -100.92 -44.50 46.87
N ARG A 226 -100.03 -45.13 46.09
CA ARG A 226 -100.34 -46.41 45.41
C ARG A 226 -100.66 -47.53 46.39
N SER A 227 -99.92 -47.66 47.50
CA SER A 227 -100.25 -48.64 48.53
C SER A 227 -101.58 -48.35 49.24
N TYR A 228 -101.93 -47.09 49.48
CA TYR A 228 -103.25 -46.72 50.01
C TYR A 228 -104.37 -47.04 49.01
N VAL A 229 -104.12 -46.86 47.70
CA VAL A 229 -105.06 -47.24 46.64
C VAL A 229 -105.19 -48.77 46.54
N GLU A 230 -104.10 -49.54 46.65
CA GLU A 230 -104.15 -51.01 46.65
C GLU A 230 -104.84 -51.57 47.90
N ILE A 231 -104.59 -50.98 49.07
CA ILE A 231 -105.28 -51.34 50.33
C ILE A 231 -106.77 -50.96 50.26
N PHE A 232 -107.12 -49.82 49.65
CA PHE A 232 -108.51 -49.42 49.43
C PHE A 232 -109.23 -50.35 48.44
N VAL A 233 -108.54 -50.82 47.39
CA VAL A 233 -109.07 -51.82 46.45
C VAL A 233 -109.22 -53.20 47.12
N MET A 234 -108.33 -53.59 48.04
CA MET A 234 -108.43 -54.85 48.78
C MET A 234 -109.50 -54.86 49.89
N LEU A 235 -109.87 -53.72 50.47
CA LEU A 235 -110.86 -53.64 51.56
C LEU A 235 -112.32 -53.46 51.10
N ILE A 236 -112.57 -53.12 49.82
CA ILE A 236 -113.93 -52.85 49.27
C ILE A 236 -114.35 -53.87 48.19
N CYS A 237 -113.77 -55.08 48.16
CA CYS A 237 -114.28 -56.12 47.26
C CYS A 237 -114.10 -57.57 47.77
N PRO A 238 -115.08 -58.13 48.49
CA PRO A 238 -115.34 -59.55 48.49
C PRO A 238 -116.51 -59.88 47.52
N ASN A 239 -116.19 -60.67 46.50
CA ASN A 239 -117.08 -61.48 45.64
C ASN A 239 -117.99 -60.80 44.59
N LEU A 240 -117.50 -60.78 43.35
CA LEU A 240 -118.29 -61.28 42.21
C LEU A 240 -117.40 -62.13 41.27
N CYS A 241 -117.51 -63.44 41.43
CA CYS A 241 -117.75 -64.38 40.32
C CYS A 241 -118.62 -63.71 39.24
N SER A 242 -118.55 -63.95 37.93
CA SER A 242 -117.88 -64.94 37.10
C SER A 242 -118.40 -64.69 35.66
N VAL A 243 -117.71 -65.25 34.67
CA VAL A 243 -118.27 -65.69 33.37
C VAL A 243 -118.32 -64.70 32.18
N ARG A 244 -117.35 -64.94 31.28
CA ARG A 244 -117.41 -65.09 29.80
C ARG A 244 -118.01 -63.91 29.00
N GLY A 245 -117.32 -63.27 28.06
CA GLY A 245 -116.20 -63.70 27.22
C GLY A 245 -116.63 -63.64 25.76
N THR A 246 -116.18 -62.63 24.99
CA THR A 246 -115.82 -62.73 23.55
C THR A 246 -115.40 -61.36 22.98
N LYS A 247 -114.17 -61.33 22.44
CA LYS A 247 -113.67 -60.59 21.26
C LYS A 247 -113.71 -59.04 21.21
N ILE A 248 -112.49 -58.50 21.00
CA ILE A 248 -112.11 -57.31 20.21
C ILE A 248 -112.45 -55.95 20.85
N TRP A 249 -111.41 -55.16 21.18
CA TRP A 249 -111.13 -53.80 20.68
C TRP A 249 -109.82 -53.28 21.32
N LYS A 250 -108.90 -52.77 20.49
CA LYS A 250 -107.85 -51.82 20.94
C LYS A 250 -108.57 -50.59 21.50
N TYR A 251 -108.11 -50.06 22.64
CA TYR A 251 -108.32 -48.72 23.24
C TYR A 251 -107.90 -48.89 24.73
N SER A 252 -107.39 -47.94 25.51
CA SER A 252 -107.05 -46.53 25.37
C SER A 252 -106.44 -46.11 26.73
N HIS A 253 -105.62 -45.07 26.87
CA HIS A 253 -106.02 -43.66 26.83
C HIS A 253 -107.39 -43.39 27.48
N CYS A 254 -107.43 -43.36 28.82
CA CYS A 254 -108.18 -42.36 29.59
C CYS A 254 -108.01 -42.61 31.09
N ARG A 255 -107.12 -41.83 31.73
CA ARG A 255 -107.40 -41.34 33.08
C ARG A 255 -107.42 -39.82 33.06
N GLU A 256 -108.21 -39.28 32.14
CA GLU A 256 -108.98 -38.07 32.41
C GLU A 256 -110.33 -38.51 32.95
N ALA A 257 -110.49 -38.43 34.26
CA ALA A 257 -111.80 -38.35 34.90
C ALA A 257 -111.64 -37.47 36.14
N ASN A 258 -111.53 -36.18 35.88
CA ASN A 258 -112.45 -35.18 36.43
C ASN A 258 -112.79 -35.35 37.93
N TRP A 259 -111.77 -35.22 38.79
CA TRP A 259 -111.95 -35.05 40.24
C TRP A 259 -112.74 -33.80 40.61
N GLU A 260 -112.85 -32.81 39.71
CA GLU A 260 -113.63 -31.58 39.92
C GLU A 260 -115.16 -31.77 39.81
N LYS A 261 -115.66 -32.88 39.24
CA LYS A 261 -117.10 -33.16 39.13
C LYS A 261 -117.68 -34.07 40.21
N LEU A 262 -116.85 -34.76 41.00
CA LEU A 262 -117.30 -35.57 42.15
C LEU A 262 -117.26 -34.80 43.48
N LEU A 263 -116.50 -33.71 43.57
CA LEU A 263 -116.42 -32.84 44.75
C LEU A 263 -117.55 -31.78 44.83
N LYS A 264 -118.39 -31.64 43.80
CA LYS A 264 -119.46 -30.62 43.75
C LYS A 264 -120.87 -31.12 44.11
N THR A 265 -121.04 -32.38 44.53
CA THR A 265 -122.36 -32.91 44.94
C THR A 265 -122.37 -33.55 46.34
N ILE A 266 -121.22 -33.57 47.03
CA ILE A 266 -121.16 -33.75 48.49
C ILE A 266 -120.74 -32.40 49.10
N HIS A 267 -121.62 -31.42 48.95
CA HIS A 267 -121.50 -30.13 49.62
C HIS A 267 -122.49 -30.17 50.80
N ILE A 268 -122.07 -29.62 51.95
CA ILE A 268 -122.93 -29.18 53.07
C ILE A 268 -123.28 -30.28 54.09
N HIS A 269 -122.42 -30.48 55.09
CA HIS A 269 -122.76 -30.25 56.52
C HIS A 269 -121.55 -30.51 57.42
N VAL A 270 -120.94 -29.42 57.88
CA VAL A 270 -120.66 -29.07 59.29
C VAL A 270 -119.39 -28.21 59.35
N LEU A 271 -119.63 -27.04 59.95
CA LEU A 271 -118.79 -25.94 60.40
C LEU A 271 -117.35 -26.31 60.80
#